data_AF-F5NRP9-F1
#
_entry.id   AF-F5NRP9-F1
#
_cell.length_a   1.000
_cell.length_b   1.000
_cell.length_c   1.000
_cell.angle_alpha   90.00
_cell.angle_beta   90.00
_cell.angle_gamma   90.00
#
_symmetry.space_group_name_H-M   'P 1'
#
loop_
_entity.id
_entity.type
_entity.pdbx_description
1 polymer ?
#
loop_
_entity_poly.entity_id
_entity_poly.type
_entity_poly.pdbx_seq_one_letter_code
_entity_poly.pdbx_strand_id
1 'polypeptide(L)'
;MYPDSQQGFAPTVHGIARTAAQLTIRQNGFIIYQSYVSPGAFEITDLHPTSSNGDLDATIDERDGNQQNYTIPYSTVPILQREGRFKFDLTAGDFRSGNSQQSSPFFFQGTALGGLPQEFTAYGGTQLSANYTAFLLGLGRNLGNWGAVSLDVTHARSQLADDSRHEGDSIRFLYAKSMNTFGTNFQLMGYRYSTQGFYTLDDVAYRRMEGYEYDYDYDYDYDYDYDYDYDYDGEHRDEPIIVNYHNLRFSRKDRLQLNISQSLNDFGSLYISGTHQKYWNTSDSDTWYQVGYTSSWVGISYSLSFSWNESVGIPDNERIVGLNVSVPFNVLTKRRYTRENALDRAYASFNANRNSNGQNSWLAGVGGTLLEGHNLSYHVSQGDTSNNGYTGSATANWQAAYGTLGVGYNYDRDQHDVNWQLSGGVVGHENGITLSQPLGDTNVLIKAPGAGGVRIENQTGILTDWRGYAVMPYATVYRYNRIALDTNTMGNSIDVEKNISSVVPTQGALVRANFDTRIGVRALITVTQGGKPVPFGSLVRENSTGITSMVGDDGQVYLSGAPLSGELLVQWGDGANSRCIAHYVLPKQSLQQAVTVISAVCTHPGS
;
A
#
# COMPACT_ATOMS: atom_id res chain seq x y z
N MET A 1 8.02 -14.20 7.78
CA MET A 1 6.99 -13.62 8.69
C MET A 1 7.72 -12.92 9.83
N TYR A 2 8.42 -11.82 9.52
CA TYR A 2 9.16 -11.06 10.54
C TYR A 2 8.33 -9.87 11.02
N PRO A 3 8.44 -9.48 12.29
CA PRO A 3 7.94 -8.18 12.77
C PRO A 3 8.46 -7.04 11.89
N ASP A 4 7.71 -5.95 11.73
CA ASP A 4 8.11 -4.77 10.95
C ASP A 4 9.48 -4.21 11.35
N SER A 5 9.73 -4.15 12.65
CA SER A 5 11.00 -3.76 13.25
C SER A 5 12.18 -4.65 12.81
N GLN A 6 11.86 -5.81 12.25
CA GLN A 6 12.76 -6.82 11.79
C GLN A 6 12.60 -7.08 10.29
N GLN A 7 11.89 -6.28 9.52
CA GLN A 7 11.92 -6.42 8.05
C GLN A 7 13.13 -5.68 7.46
N GLY A 8 13.58 -6.08 6.26
CA GLY A 8 14.74 -5.48 5.59
C GLY A 8 16.07 -5.57 6.36
N PHE A 9 17.08 -4.89 5.83
CA PHE A 9 18.36 -4.68 6.51
C PHE A 9 18.28 -3.44 7.41
N ALA A 10 18.77 -3.57 8.64
CA ALA A 10 19.13 -2.48 9.52
C ALA A 10 20.37 -2.95 10.30
N PRO A 11 21.33 -2.06 10.61
CA PRO A 11 22.53 -2.44 11.33
C PRO A 11 22.16 -2.95 12.73
N THR A 12 22.89 -3.97 13.20
CA THR A 12 22.75 -4.44 14.57
C THR A 12 23.62 -3.58 15.46
N VAL A 13 23.03 -2.97 16.49
CA VAL A 13 23.79 -2.09 17.39
C VAL A 13 24.34 -2.91 18.53
N HIS A 14 25.67 -3.07 18.57
CA HIS A 14 26.36 -3.69 19.70
C HIS A 14 26.91 -2.61 20.63
N GLY A 15 26.86 -2.86 21.93
CA GLY A 15 27.39 -1.94 22.95
C GLY A 15 27.59 -2.60 24.30
N ILE A 16 28.25 -1.89 25.22
CA ILE A 16 28.46 -2.33 26.60
C ILE A 16 28.06 -1.18 27.53
N ALA A 17 27.07 -1.41 28.39
CA ALA A 17 26.68 -0.47 29.44
C ALA A 17 27.40 -0.84 30.75
N ARG A 18 28.07 0.11 31.42
CA ARG A 18 28.74 -0.16 32.71
C ARG A 18 27.74 -0.19 33.86
N THR A 19 26.65 0.55 33.74
CA THR A 19 25.54 0.61 34.70
C THR A 19 24.20 0.35 34.01
N ALA A 20 23.10 0.36 34.77
CA ALA A 20 21.76 0.37 34.18
C ALA A 20 21.61 1.71 33.44
N ALA A 21 21.54 1.65 32.12
CA ALA A 21 21.67 2.81 31.26
C ALA A 21 20.46 2.96 30.33
N GLN A 22 20.20 4.18 29.89
CA GLN A 22 19.22 4.46 28.85
C GLN A 22 19.93 4.58 27.51
N LEU A 23 19.59 3.72 26.57
CA LEU A 23 20.04 3.80 25.19
C LEU A 23 19.05 4.62 24.38
N THR A 24 19.54 5.66 23.72
CA THR A 24 18.78 6.50 22.80
C THR A 24 19.48 6.50 21.45
N ILE A 25 18.80 6.03 20.40
CA ILE A 25 19.30 6.04 19.03
C ILE A 25 18.54 7.10 18.25
N ARG A 26 19.27 8.00 17.59
CA ARG A 26 18.75 9.07 16.75
C ARG A 26 19.13 8.84 15.29
N GLN A 27 18.27 9.28 14.37
CA GLN A 27 18.58 9.36 12.95
C GLN A 27 18.09 10.72 12.46
N ASN A 28 18.94 11.47 11.75
CA ASN A 28 18.64 12.84 11.33
C ASN A 28 18.21 13.76 12.49
N GLY A 29 18.77 13.54 13.69
CA GLY A 29 18.44 14.30 14.90
C GLY A 29 17.16 13.88 15.62
N PHE A 30 16.33 13.01 15.04
CA PHE A 30 15.10 12.50 15.66
C PHE A 30 15.35 11.18 16.39
N ILE A 31 14.76 10.99 17.57
CA ILE A 31 14.84 9.72 18.30
C ILE A 31 14.03 8.67 17.55
N ILE A 32 14.69 7.61 17.11
CA ILE A 32 14.06 6.47 16.41
C ILE A 32 13.94 5.23 17.29
N TYR A 33 14.73 5.15 18.36
CA TYR A 33 14.70 4.05 19.32
C TYR A 33 15.14 4.55 20.69
N GLN A 34 14.44 4.13 21.74
CA GLN A 34 14.79 4.46 23.11
C GLN A 34 14.40 3.29 24.02
N SER A 35 15.37 2.77 24.77
CA SER A 35 15.15 1.63 25.67
C SER A 35 16.11 1.66 26.86
N TYR A 36 15.77 0.96 27.94
CA TYR A 36 16.66 0.77 29.09
C TYR A 36 17.41 -0.56 28.93
N VAL A 37 18.74 -0.51 29.05
CA VAL A 37 19.62 -1.67 28.97
C VAL A 37 20.19 -2.00 30.34
N SER A 38 20.32 -3.30 30.62
CA SER A 38 20.96 -3.78 31.86
C SER A 38 22.48 -3.58 31.80
N PRO A 39 23.19 -3.50 32.95
CA PRO A 39 24.64 -3.47 32.97
C PRO A 39 25.22 -4.72 32.27
N GLY A 40 26.15 -4.52 31.34
CA GLY A 40 26.75 -5.58 30.53
C GLY A 40 26.70 -5.31 29.04
N ALA A 41 27.11 -6.30 28.25
CA ALA A 41 27.00 -6.26 26.80
C ALA A 41 25.53 -6.38 26.38
N PHE A 42 25.13 -5.60 25.38
CA PHE A 42 23.81 -5.66 24.78
C PHE A 42 23.91 -5.60 23.26
N GLU A 43 22.86 -6.09 22.60
CA GLU A 43 22.66 -5.96 21.16
C GLU A 43 21.23 -5.51 20.87
N ILE A 44 21.06 -4.62 19.90
CA ILE A 44 19.75 -4.17 19.41
C ILE A 44 19.57 -4.69 17.98
N THR A 45 18.65 -5.63 17.83
CA THR A 45 18.36 -6.32 16.55
C THR A 45 17.01 -5.93 15.95
N ASP A 46 16.24 -5.07 16.63
CA ASP A 46 14.86 -4.66 16.32
C ASP A 46 14.72 -3.19 15.89
N LEU A 47 15.75 -2.62 15.27
CA LEU A 47 15.65 -1.33 14.61
C LEU A 47 14.80 -1.43 13.34
N HIS A 48 13.77 -0.59 13.22
CA HIS A 48 12.98 -0.51 11.99
C HIS A 48 13.87 -0.10 10.81
N PRO A 49 13.78 -0.77 9.65
CA PRO A 49 14.50 -0.35 8.46
C PRO A 49 13.94 1.01 8.01
N THR A 50 14.77 2.05 7.98
CA THR A 50 14.37 3.32 7.36
C THR A 50 14.78 3.31 5.88
N SER A 51 13.89 3.78 5.01
CA SER A 51 14.13 3.92 3.56
C SER A 51 15.13 5.04 3.26
N SER A 52 15.26 5.99 4.17
CA SER A 52 16.38 6.93 4.22
C SER A 52 17.59 6.22 4.80
N ASN A 53 18.49 5.79 3.92
CA ASN A 53 19.90 5.60 4.25
C ASN A 53 20.37 6.82 5.08
N GLY A 54 21.19 6.62 6.11
CA GLY A 54 21.56 7.70 7.00
C GLY A 54 22.07 7.26 8.36
N ASP A 55 23.18 7.85 8.81
CA ASP A 55 23.86 7.47 10.05
C ASP A 55 22.94 7.53 11.28
N LEU A 56 23.15 6.56 12.18
CA LEU A 56 22.45 6.43 13.45
C LEU A 56 23.36 6.93 14.58
N ASP A 57 22.92 7.92 15.34
CA ASP A 57 23.64 8.41 16.50
C ASP A 57 23.11 7.73 17.77
N ALA A 58 23.90 6.84 18.35
CA ALA A 58 23.59 6.17 19.59
C ALA A 58 24.21 6.90 20.78
N THR A 59 23.39 7.22 21.78
CA THR A 59 23.77 7.77 23.07
C THR A 59 23.38 6.78 24.16
N ILE A 60 24.34 6.39 25.00
CA ILE A 60 24.10 5.62 26.22
C ILE A 60 24.25 6.57 27.40
N ASP A 61 23.12 6.88 28.04
CA ASP A 61 23.05 7.67 29.27
C ASP A 61 23.17 6.73 30.48
N GLU A 62 24.33 6.74 31.14
CA GLU A 62 24.58 5.91 32.30
C GLU A 62 24.05 6.52 33.60
N ARG A 63 23.77 5.67 34.60
CA ARG A 63 23.20 6.13 35.88
C ARG A 63 24.14 7.04 36.67
N ASP A 64 25.44 6.94 36.44
CA ASP A 64 26.47 7.79 37.04
C ASP A 64 26.57 9.18 36.37
N GLY A 65 25.73 9.45 35.35
CA GLY A 65 25.70 10.70 34.60
C GLY A 65 26.71 10.76 33.46
N ASN A 66 27.51 9.71 33.24
CA ASN A 66 28.39 9.63 32.08
C ASN A 66 27.59 9.29 30.82
N GLN A 67 27.94 9.91 29.70
CA GLN A 67 27.36 9.62 28.40
C GLN A 67 28.39 8.96 27.49
N GLN A 68 28.01 7.89 26.80
CA GLN A 68 28.78 7.31 25.72
C GLN A 68 28.06 7.60 24.40
N ASN A 69 28.74 8.23 23.44
CA ASN A 69 28.18 8.57 22.14
C ASN A 69 28.96 7.87 21.03
N TYR A 70 28.27 7.24 20.08
CA TYR A 70 28.87 6.64 18.89
C TYR A 70 27.91 6.70 17.71
N THR A 71 28.46 6.90 16.51
CA THR A 71 27.71 6.98 15.26
C THR A 71 27.87 5.68 14.48
N ILE A 72 26.76 5.07 14.10
CA ILE A 72 26.67 3.81 13.37
C ILE A 72 26.19 4.14 11.97
N PRO A 73 27.03 3.95 10.94
CA PRO A 73 26.65 4.42 9.62
C PRO A 73 25.72 3.40 8.97
N TYR A 74 24.63 3.88 8.36
CA TYR A 74 23.60 3.01 7.80
C TYR A 74 23.40 3.29 6.32
N SER A 75 23.77 2.30 5.51
CA SER A 75 23.50 2.25 4.08
C SER A 75 23.07 0.83 3.73
N THR A 76 22.11 0.68 2.81
CA THR A 76 21.63 -0.64 2.39
C THR A 76 21.53 -0.78 0.87
N VAL A 77 22.00 -1.92 0.35
CA VAL A 77 21.62 -2.41 -0.98
C VAL A 77 20.56 -3.50 -0.83
N PRO A 78 19.66 -3.71 -1.81
CA PRO A 78 18.53 -4.65 -1.66
C PRO A 78 18.90 -6.10 -1.32
N ILE A 79 20.15 -6.51 -1.53
CA ILE A 79 20.61 -7.88 -1.28
C ILE A 79 21.07 -8.13 0.16
N LEU A 80 21.39 -7.08 0.93
CA LEU A 80 21.91 -7.24 2.31
C LEU A 80 20.87 -7.88 3.23
N GLN A 81 21.34 -8.79 4.08
CA GLN A 81 20.56 -9.45 5.12
C GLN A 81 21.14 -9.10 6.49
N ARG A 82 20.28 -8.94 7.51
CA ARG A 82 20.78 -8.78 8.88
C ARG A 82 21.51 -10.04 9.32
N GLU A 83 22.48 -9.87 10.20
CA GLU A 83 23.28 -10.96 10.77
C GLU A 83 22.37 -12.07 11.35
N GLY A 84 22.73 -13.33 11.10
CA GLY A 84 21.99 -14.51 11.53
C GLY A 84 20.75 -14.82 10.71
N ARG A 85 20.37 -13.99 9.73
CA ARG A 85 19.20 -14.24 8.88
C ARG A 85 19.54 -15.06 7.66
N PHE A 86 18.63 -15.96 7.36
CA PHE A 86 18.68 -16.78 6.15
C PHE A 86 17.38 -16.62 5.37
N LYS A 87 17.49 -16.31 4.07
CA LYS A 87 16.39 -16.26 3.11
C LYS A 87 16.70 -17.24 1.99
N PHE A 88 15.76 -18.10 1.66
CA PHE A 88 15.88 -19.01 0.53
C PHE A 88 14.61 -19.00 -0.30
N ASP A 89 14.74 -19.33 -1.58
CA ASP A 89 13.64 -19.52 -2.53
C ASP A 89 13.95 -20.76 -3.37
N LEU A 90 12.98 -21.66 -3.50
CA LEU A 90 13.07 -22.87 -4.33
C LEU A 90 11.83 -22.94 -5.21
N THR A 91 12.05 -22.94 -6.52
CA THR A 91 11.00 -22.93 -7.53
C THR A 91 11.29 -24.03 -8.56
N ALA A 92 10.26 -24.79 -8.95
CA ALA A 92 10.34 -25.77 -10.02
C ALA A 92 9.03 -25.79 -10.81
N GLY A 93 9.11 -25.72 -12.13
CA GLY A 93 7.93 -25.67 -12.98
C GLY A 93 8.26 -25.27 -14.42
N ASP A 94 7.22 -25.10 -15.23
CA ASP A 94 7.39 -24.65 -16.61
C ASP A 94 7.57 -23.14 -16.69
N PHE A 95 8.53 -22.70 -17.49
CA PHE A 95 8.72 -21.29 -17.81
C PHE A 95 7.53 -20.76 -18.61
N ARG A 96 6.92 -19.67 -18.13
CA ARG A 96 5.80 -19.00 -18.78
C ARG A 96 6.04 -17.50 -18.79
N SER A 97 6.36 -16.95 -19.96
CA SER A 97 6.52 -15.51 -20.17
C SER A 97 5.26 -14.82 -20.67
N GLY A 98 4.32 -15.56 -21.25
CA GLY A 98 3.19 -15.01 -21.99
C GLY A 98 3.51 -14.67 -23.46
N ASN A 99 4.77 -14.76 -23.87
CA ASN A 99 5.19 -14.49 -25.25
C ASN A 99 5.05 -15.75 -26.13
N SER A 100 4.30 -15.65 -27.23
CA SER A 100 4.03 -16.76 -28.16
C SER A 100 5.29 -17.25 -28.90
N GLN A 101 6.32 -16.42 -29.00
CA GLN A 101 7.61 -16.72 -29.65
C GLN A 101 8.57 -17.50 -28.74
N GLN A 102 8.27 -17.58 -27.45
CA GLN A 102 9.04 -18.34 -26.50
C GLN A 102 8.45 -19.75 -26.27
N SER A 103 9.31 -20.67 -25.92
CA SER A 103 8.99 -22.03 -25.48
C SER A 103 8.73 -22.02 -23.97
N SER A 104 8.13 -23.11 -23.48
CA SER A 104 7.87 -23.31 -22.05
C SER A 104 8.73 -24.43 -21.47
N PRO A 105 10.06 -24.27 -21.40
CA PRO A 105 10.92 -25.30 -20.84
C PRO A 105 10.67 -25.46 -19.34
N PHE A 106 10.69 -26.71 -18.86
CA PHE A 106 10.75 -26.99 -17.43
C PHE A 106 12.07 -26.47 -16.86
N PHE A 107 12.01 -25.81 -15.70
CA PHE A 107 13.20 -25.31 -15.00
C PHE A 107 13.11 -25.54 -13.50
N PHE A 108 14.28 -25.59 -12.88
CA PHE A 108 14.49 -25.54 -11.44
C PHE A 108 15.31 -24.31 -11.11
N GLN A 109 14.92 -23.56 -10.08
CA GLN A 109 15.65 -22.40 -9.57
C GLN A 109 15.76 -22.50 -8.05
N GLY A 110 16.95 -22.28 -7.53
CA GLY A 110 17.20 -22.18 -6.10
C GLY A 110 18.06 -20.97 -5.78
N THR A 111 17.67 -20.19 -4.78
CA THR A 111 18.49 -19.08 -4.27
C THR A 111 18.56 -19.11 -2.76
N ALA A 112 19.70 -18.69 -2.22
CA ALA A 112 19.95 -18.63 -0.78
C ALA A 112 20.78 -17.39 -0.46
N LEU A 113 20.39 -16.68 0.60
CA LEU A 113 21.04 -15.48 1.10
C LEU A 113 21.19 -15.62 2.62
N GLY A 114 22.39 -15.37 3.14
CA GLY A 114 22.72 -15.45 4.56
C GLY A 114 23.43 -14.19 5.04
N GLY A 115 22.90 -13.56 6.08
CA GLY A 115 23.58 -12.48 6.80
C GLY A 115 24.63 -13.05 7.74
N LEU A 116 25.88 -12.64 7.53
CA LEU A 116 27.07 -13.07 8.24
C LEU A 116 27.54 -11.98 9.22
N PRO A 117 28.42 -12.32 10.18
CA PRO A 117 29.03 -11.35 11.09
C PRO A 117 29.75 -10.21 10.37
N GLN A 118 29.93 -9.09 11.07
CA GLN A 118 30.58 -7.88 10.56
C GLN A 118 29.87 -7.27 9.34
N GLU A 119 28.54 -7.37 9.32
CA GLU A 119 27.67 -6.80 8.28
C GLU A 119 27.94 -7.34 6.87
N PHE A 120 28.47 -8.57 6.77
CA PHE A 120 28.58 -9.28 5.50
C PHE A 120 27.26 -9.98 5.16
N THR A 121 27.01 -10.17 3.88
CA THR A 121 25.93 -11.03 3.39
C THR A 121 26.48 -11.88 2.26
N ALA A 122 26.43 -13.19 2.39
CA ALA A 122 26.75 -14.11 1.31
C ALA A 122 25.46 -14.58 0.64
N TYR A 123 25.47 -14.66 -0.68
CA TYR A 123 24.34 -15.17 -1.42
C TYR A 123 24.79 -15.99 -2.62
N GLY A 124 23.95 -16.94 -3.01
CA GLY A 124 24.19 -17.80 -4.14
C GLY A 124 22.88 -18.28 -4.75
N GLY A 125 22.96 -18.76 -5.97
CA GLY A 125 21.80 -19.34 -6.63
C GLY A 125 22.18 -20.24 -7.79
N THR A 126 21.22 -21.00 -8.24
CA THR A 126 21.33 -21.83 -9.43
C THR A 126 20.01 -21.81 -10.20
N GLN A 127 20.11 -21.93 -11.50
CA GLN A 127 18.98 -22.10 -12.40
C GLN A 127 19.34 -23.19 -13.40
N LEU A 128 18.51 -24.23 -13.50
CA LEU A 128 18.75 -25.43 -14.28
C LEU A 128 17.54 -25.70 -15.17
N SER A 129 17.77 -25.89 -16.46
CA SER A 129 16.80 -26.30 -17.47
C SER A 129 17.52 -27.17 -18.52
N ALA A 130 16.78 -27.75 -19.46
CA ALA A 130 17.35 -28.64 -20.48
C ALA A 130 18.43 -27.96 -21.32
N ASN A 131 18.21 -26.69 -21.70
CA ASN A 131 19.09 -25.92 -22.58
C ASN A 131 19.82 -24.78 -21.86
N TYR A 132 19.73 -24.72 -20.53
CA TYR A 132 20.28 -23.61 -19.76
C TYR A 132 20.71 -24.03 -18.36
N THR A 133 21.94 -23.70 -17.99
CA THR A 133 22.43 -23.88 -16.61
C THR A 133 23.18 -22.63 -16.17
N ALA A 134 22.83 -22.09 -15.01
CA ALA A 134 23.52 -20.96 -14.42
C ALA A 134 23.80 -21.17 -12.93
N PHE A 135 24.93 -20.61 -12.49
CA PHE A 135 25.35 -20.55 -11.11
C PHE A 135 25.73 -19.12 -10.75
N LEU A 136 25.22 -18.64 -9.62
CA LEU A 136 25.48 -17.31 -9.09
C LEU A 136 26.17 -17.43 -7.75
N LEU A 137 27.20 -16.61 -7.55
CA LEU A 137 27.84 -16.41 -6.26
C LEU A 137 28.05 -14.91 -6.02
N GLY A 138 27.69 -14.43 -4.84
CA GLY A 138 27.81 -13.02 -4.50
C GLY A 138 28.12 -12.77 -3.03
N LEU A 139 28.72 -11.61 -2.79
CA LEU A 139 29.04 -11.08 -1.48
C LEU A 139 28.62 -9.61 -1.41
N GLY A 140 27.93 -9.25 -0.34
CA GLY A 140 27.58 -7.89 0.02
C GLY A 140 28.18 -7.51 1.37
N ARG A 141 28.44 -6.22 1.56
CA ARG A 141 28.88 -5.67 2.84
C ARG A 141 28.38 -4.24 3.01
N ASN A 142 27.90 -3.91 4.21
CA ASN A 142 27.78 -2.52 4.63
C ASN A 142 29.16 -2.03 5.11
N LEU A 143 29.72 -1.01 4.43
CA LEU A 143 31.03 -0.42 4.74
C LEU A 143 30.92 0.78 5.69
N GLY A 144 29.75 0.98 6.29
CA GLY A 144 29.49 2.12 7.15
C GLY A 144 29.58 3.43 6.35
N ASN A 145 30.47 4.34 6.76
CA ASN A 145 30.62 5.70 6.19
C ASN A 145 30.86 5.71 4.67
N TRP A 146 31.36 4.60 4.13
CA TRP A 146 31.63 4.45 2.70
C TRP A 146 30.42 3.98 1.90
N GLY A 147 29.30 3.63 2.53
CA GLY A 147 28.10 3.10 1.91
C GLY A 147 27.99 1.57 2.01
N ALA A 148 27.04 0.98 1.31
CA ALA A 148 26.89 -0.46 1.14
C ALA A 148 27.28 -0.87 -0.29
N VAL A 149 27.98 -1.99 -0.40
CA VAL A 149 28.40 -2.57 -1.68
C VAL A 149 27.93 -4.02 -1.80
N SER A 150 27.66 -4.47 -3.03
CA SER A 150 27.58 -5.90 -3.33
C SER A 150 28.19 -6.21 -4.68
N LEU A 151 28.84 -7.36 -4.76
CA LEU A 151 29.40 -7.89 -6.00
C LEU A 151 28.94 -9.34 -6.18
N ASP A 152 28.38 -9.64 -7.33
CA ASP A 152 28.07 -11.01 -7.74
C ASP A 152 28.59 -11.34 -9.12
N VAL A 153 28.89 -12.62 -9.31
CA VAL A 153 29.26 -13.22 -10.58
C VAL A 153 28.27 -14.33 -10.89
N THR A 154 27.71 -14.29 -12.09
CA THR A 154 26.86 -15.34 -12.63
C THR A 154 27.57 -15.98 -13.80
N HIS A 155 27.79 -17.28 -13.72
CA HIS A 155 28.29 -18.09 -14.82
C HIS A 155 27.11 -18.83 -15.45
N ALA A 156 26.97 -18.75 -16.77
CA ALA A 156 25.87 -19.37 -17.51
C ALA A 156 26.37 -20.16 -18.72
N ARG A 157 25.75 -21.31 -18.96
CA ARG A 157 25.85 -22.10 -20.19
C ARG A 157 24.49 -22.19 -20.82
N SER A 158 24.41 -21.84 -22.09
CA SER A 158 23.16 -21.74 -22.84
C SER A 158 23.26 -22.46 -24.17
N GLN A 159 22.16 -23.03 -24.62
CA GLN A 159 21.94 -23.46 -26.00
C GLN A 159 20.80 -22.62 -26.58
N LEU A 160 21.10 -21.86 -27.63
CA LEU A 160 20.13 -20.94 -28.25
C LEU A 160 19.23 -21.67 -29.26
N ALA A 161 18.30 -20.93 -29.85
CA ALA A 161 17.32 -21.42 -30.81
C ALA A 161 17.91 -22.07 -32.08
N ASP A 162 19.16 -21.73 -32.43
CA ASP A 162 19.90 -22.29 -33.56
C ASP A 162 20.83 -23.46 -33.17
N ASP A 163 20.61 -24.05 -31.98
CA ASP A 163 21.42 -25.09 -31.37
C ASP A 163 22.88 -24.70 -31.07
N SER A 164 23.24 -23.42 -31.21
CA SER A 164 24.56 -22.92 -30.84
C SER A 164 24.73 -22.91 -29.32
N ARG A 165 25.88 -23.37 -28.84
CA ARG A 165 26.23 -23.41 -27.41
C ARG A 165 27.13 -22.24 -27.05
N HIS A 166 26.77 -21.54 -25.98
CA HIS A 166 27.51 -20.38 -25.47
C HIS A 166 27.80 -20.56 -23.98
N GLU A 167 28.92 -20.01 -23.56
CA GLU A 167 29.33 -19.94 -22.16
C GLU A 167 29.77 -18.51 -21.89
N GLY A 168 29.32 -17.96 -20.77
CA GLY A 168 29.62 -16.59 -20.43
C GLY A 168 29.41 -16.26 -18.97
N ASP A 169 30.08 -15.19 -18.56
CA ASP A 169 30.01 -14.63 -17.22
C ASP A 169 29.33 -13.26 -17.25
N SER A 170 28.60 -12.95 -16.18
CA SER A 170 28.06 -11.63 -15.88
C SER A 170 28.46 -11.20 -14.48
N ILE A 171 29.09 -10.04 -14.38
CA ILE A 171 29.50 -9.43 -13.11
C ILE A 171 28.58 -8.26 -12.83
N ARG A 172 28.00 -8.22 -11.63
CA ARG A 172 27.17 -7.09 -11.17
C ARG A 172 27.78 -6.49 -9.90
N PHE A 173 27.91 -5.18 -9.92
CA PHE A 173 28.27 -4.34 -8.79
C PHE A 173 27.09 -3.44 -8.43
N LEU A 174 26.71 -3.40 -7.15
CA LEU A 174 25.73 -2.47 -6.63
C LEU A 174 26.37 -1.64 -5.51
N TYR A 175 26.03 -0.36 -5.49
CA TYR A 175 26.45 0.58 -4.46
C TYR A 175 25.27 1.43 -4.02
N ALA A 176 25.17 1.67 -2.72
CA ALA A 176 24.20 2.60 -2.14
C ALA A 176 24.86 3.38 -0.99
N LYS A 177 24.56 4.66 -0.87
CA LYS A 177 25.06 5.51 0.21
C LYS A 177 24.13 6.69 0.40
N SER A 178 23.85 7.04 1.65
CA SER A 178 23.31 8.37 1.95
C SER A 178 24.30 9.22 2.72
N MET A 179 24.28 10.50 2.40
CA MET A 179 25.08 11.56 2.97
C MET A 179 24.12 12.64 3.48
N ASN A 180 23.50 12.37 4.63
CA ASN A 180 22.51 13.26 5.22
C ASN A 180 23.05 14.68 5.45
N THR A 181 24.33 14.82 5.82
CA THR A 181 24.98 16.13 6.04
C THR A 181 24.95 17.02 4.80
N PHE A 182 25.06 16.42 3.61
CA PHE A 182 25.01 17.14 2.33
C PHE A 182 23.64 17.10 1.69
N GLY A 183 22.67 16.37 2.26
CA GLY A 183 21.35 16.12 1.68
C GLY A 183 21.35 15.15 0.49
N THR A 184 22.49 14.53 0.14
CA THR A 184 22.63 13.65 -1.01
C THR A 184 22.35 12.20 -0.64
N ASN A 185 21.44 11.54 -1.35
CA ASN A 185 21.14 10.11 -1.19
C ASN A 185 21.33 9.39 -2.53
N PHE A 186 22.37 8.55 -2.59
CA PHE A 186 22.58 7.58 -3.66
C PHE A 186 21.79 6.31 -3.33
N GLN A 187 20.55 6.25 -3.80
CA GLN A 187 19.65 5.12 -3.52
C GLN A 187 20.17 3.82 -4.14
N LEU A 188 20.62 3.89 -5.40
CA LEU A 188 21.22 2.75 -6.09
C LEU A 188 22.11 3.22 -7.26
N MET A 189 23.36 2.79 -7.25
CA MET A 189 24.25 2.79 -8.41
C MET A 189 24.57 1.35 -8.76
N GLY A 190 24.12 0.90 -9.92
CA GLY A 190 24.34 -0.45 -10.41
C GLY A 190 25.17 -0.44 -11.67
N TYR A 191 26.18 -1.30 -11.74
CA TYR A 191 26.89 -1.58 -12.97
C TYR A 191 26.94 -3.09 -13.20
N ARG A 192 26.50 -3.52 -14.38
CA ARG A 192 26.60 -4.92 -14.82
C ARG A 192 27.40 -4.98 -16.11
N TYR A 193 28.35 -5.89 -16.15
CA TYR A 193 29.11 -6.24 -17.34
C TYR A 193 28.86 -7.71 -17.66
N SER A 194 28.48 -8.04 -18.89
CA SER A 194 28.30 -9.41 -19.34
C SER A 194 29.13 -9.68 -20.59
N THR A 195 29.81 -10.82 -20.57
CA THR A 195 30.57 -11.31 -21.72
C THR A 195 29.66 -11.62 -22.90
N GLN A 196 30.21 -11.67 -24.12
CA GLN A 196 29.42 -11.91 -25.34
C GLN A 196 28.66 -13.25 -25.33
N GLY A 197 29.18 -14.28 -24.64
CA GLY A 197 28.52 -15.58 -24.53
C GLY A 197 27.53 -15.69 -23.37
N PHE A 198 27.26 -14.61 -22.63
CA PHE A 198 26.33 -14.64 -21.50
C PHE A 198 24.89 -14.43 -21.98
N TYR A 199 24.04 -15.42 -21.70
CA TYR A 199 22.61 -15.40 -21.96
C TYR A 199 21.84 -15.76 -20.69
N THR A 200 20.56 -15.42 -20.64
CA THR A 200 19.65 -15.76 -19.55
C THR A 200 18.67 -16.87 -19.96
N LEU A 201 17.92 -17.43 -19.00
CA LEU A 201 16.88 -18.41 -19.31
C LEU A 201 15.80 -17.83 -20.26
N ASP A 202 15.49 -16.54 -20.10
CA ASP A 202 14.55 -15.81 -20.98
C ASP A 202 15.05 -15.77 -22.43
N ASP A 203 16.36 -15.52 -22.63
CA ASP A 203 16.98 -15.52 -23.96
C ASP A 203 16.96 -16.92 -24.61
N VAL A 204 17.19 -17.97 -23.82
CA VAL A 204 17.17 -19.38 -24.27
C VAL A 204 15.76 -19.87 -24.60
N ALA A 205 14.74 -19.28 -23.99
CA ALA A 205 13.36 -19.70 -24.21
C ALA A 205 12.87 -19.38 -25.63
N TYR A 206 13.45 -18.40 -26.33
CA TYR A 206 13.03 -18.05 -27.69
C TYR A 206 13.17 -19.20 -28.68
N ARG A 207 12.19 -19.35 -29.58
CA ARG A 207 12.19 -20.39 -30.63
C ARG A 207 12.96 -20.00 -31.89
N ARG A 208 13.31 -18.73 -32.03
CA ARG A 208 14.03 -18.15 -33.19
C ARG A 208 15.07 -17.15 -32.72
N MET A 209 16.17 -17.03 -33.47
CA MET A 209 17.29 -16.13 -33.15
C MET A 209 16.94 -14.64 -33.24
N GLU A 210 15.98 -14.28 -34.07
CA GLU A 210 15.50 -12.92 -34.28
C GLU A 210 14.01 -12.97 -34.61
N GLY A 211 13.26 -11.97 -34.14
CA GLY A 211 11.85 -11.85 -34.42
C GLY A 211 11.28 -10.51 -33.95
N TYR A 212 10.17 -10.14 -34.58
CA TYR A 212 9.32 -9.03 -34.14
C TYR A 212 8.06 -9.64 -33.54
N GLU A 213 7.68 -9.17 -32.36
CA GLU A 213 6.39 -9.42 -31.76
C GLU A 213 5.41 -8.37 -32.27
N TYR A 214 4.33 -8.85 -32.87
CA TYR A 214 3.27 -8.02 -33.39
C TYR A 214 2.05 -8.19 -32.49
N ASP A 215 1.45 -7.07 -32.08
CA ASP A 215 0.11 -7.13 -31.52
C ASP A 215 -0.88 -7.35 -32.67
N TYR A 216 -1.59 -8.47 -32.63
CA TYR A 216 -2.70 -8.72 -33.53
C TYR A 216 -3.99 -8.56 -32.72
N ASP A 217 -4.27 -7.33 -32.30
CA ASP A 217 -5.48 -7.03 -31.54
C ASP A 217 -6.64 -6.79 -32.52
N TYR A 218 -7.15 -7.87 -33.14
CA TYR A 218 -8.49 -7.94 -33.72
C TYR A 218 -8.98 -9.40 -33.65
N ASP A 219 -9.85 -9.68 -32.67
CA ASP A 219 -10.69 -10.88 -32.62
C ASP A 219 -11.49 -10.98 -33.94
N TYR A 220 -11.07 -11.87 -34.85
CA TYR A 220 -11.93 -12.31 -35.94
C TYR A 220 -12.87 -13.37 -35.38
N ASP A 221 -14.05 -12.93 -34.92
CA ASP A 221 -15.20 -13.82 -34.80
C ASP A 221 -15.54 -14.33 -36.21
N TYR A 222 -15.25 -15.60 -36.45
CA TYR A 222 -15.46 -16.26 -37.74
C TYR A 222 -16.94 -16.63 -37.84
N ASP A 223 -17.80 -15.70 -38.26
CA ASP A 223 -19.16 -16.03 -38.69
C ASP A 223 -19.25 -16.01 -40.22
N TYR A 224 -19.53 -17.20 -40.76
CA TYR A 224 -19.74 -17.46 -42.18
C TYR A 224 -21.15 -16.97 -42.54
N ASP A 225 -21.29 -15.90 -43.34
CA ASP A 225 -22.01 -15.95 -44.63
C ASP A 225 -22.31 -14.58 -45.27
N TYR A 226 -22.13 -14.59 -46.60
CA TYR A 226 -22.76 -13.80 -47.67
C TYR A 226 -22.37 -12.33 -47.98
N ASP A 227 -21.77 -12.23 -49.18
CA ASP A 227 -21.70 -11.15 -50.17
C ASP A 227 -22.54 -9.88 -49.92
N TYR A 228 -21.85 -8.73 -49.88
CA TYR A 228 -22.30 -7.51 -50.57
C TYR A 228 -21.10 -6.59 -50.90
N ASP A 229 -21.00 -6.23 -52.18
CA ASP A 229 -20.14 -5.16 -52.73
C ASP A 229 -20.49 -3.79 -52.10
N TYR A 230 -19.50 -3.13 -51.50
CA TYR A 230 -19.47 -1.66 -51.35
C TYR A 230 -18.02 -1.17 -51.35
N ASP A 231 -17.70 -0.37 -52.37
CA ASP A 231 -16.54 0.52 -52.39
C ASP A 231 -16.65 1.54 -51.25
N TYR A 232 -15.75 1.44 -50.27
CA TYR A 232 -15.48 2.51 -49.32
C TYR A 232 -13.96 2.63 -49.11
N ASP A 233 -13.40 3.72 -49.60
CA ASP A 233 -12.03 4.17 -49.31
C ASP A 233 -11.88 4.42 -47.80
N GLY A 234 -11.61 3.35 -47.06
CA GLY A 234 -11.06 3.41 -45.73
C GLY A 234 -9.64 2.86 -45.81
N GLU A 235 -8.64 3.74 -45.87
CA GLU A 235 -7.26 3.38 -45.57
C GLU A 235 -7.19 2.84 -44.14
N HIS A 236 -7.47 1.54 -43.98
CA HIS A 236 -7.14 0.81 -42.78
C HIS A 236 -5.61 0.67 -42.79
N ARG A 237 -4.95 1.42 -41.91
CA ARG A 237 -3.54 1.19 -41.60
C ARG A 237 -3.43 -0.14 -40.84
N ASP A 238 -3.48 -1.23 -41.59
CA ASP A 238 -3.08 -2.58 -41.17
C ASP A 238 -1.55 -2.67 -41.09
N GLU A 239 -0.92 -1.75 -40.35
CA GLU A 239 0.48 -1.89 -39.98
C GLU A 239 0.53 -2.54 -38.60
N PRO A 240 0.90 -3.83 -38.50
CA PRO A 240 0.96 -4.49 -37.21
C PRO A 240 1.94 -3.76 -36.31
N ILE A 241 1.49 -3.35 -35.13
CA ILE A 241 2.31 -2.59 -34.20
C ILE A 241 3.36 -3.54 -33.64
N ILE A 242 4.63 -3.23 -33.91
CA ILE A 242 5.77 -3.94 -33.31
C ILE A 242 5.79 -3.57 -31.83
N VAL A 243 5.41 -4.52 -30.97
CA VAL A 243 5.39 -4.34 -29.52
C VAL A 243 6.77 -4.62 -28.93
N ASN A 244 7.48 -5.56 -29.53
CA ASN A 244 8.77 -6.02 -29.04
C ASN A 244 9.64 -6.52 -30.18
N TYR A 245 10.95 -6.31 -30.07
CA TYR A 245 11.95 -6.85 -30.98
C TYR A 245 13.00 -7.58 -30.16
N HIS A 246 13.27 -8.83 -30.53
CA HIS A 246 14.37 -9.58 -29.94
C HIS A 246 15.38 -9.99 -31.00
N ASN A 247 16.65 -9.88 -30.65
CA ASN A 247 17.74 -10.42 -31.44
C ASN A 247 18.80 -11.02 -30.53
N LEU A 248 18.90 -12.34 -30.52
CA LEU A 248 19.85 -13.08 -29.67
C LEU A 248 21.30 -12.88 -30.12
N ARG A 249 21.55 -12.29 -31.29
CA ARG A 249 22.91 -11.87 -31.72
C ARG A 249 23.37 -10.60 -30.99
N PHE A 250 22.43 -9.81 -30.50
CA PHE A 250 22.70 -8.61 -29.69
C PHE A 250 22.62 -8.95 -28.21
N SER A 251 23.55 -9.79 -27.74
CA SER A 251 23.69 -10.08 -26.31
C SER A 251 24.01 -8.80 -25.53
N ARG A 252 23.40 -8.64 -24.35
CA ARG A 252 23.60 -7.48 -23.47
C ARG A 252 25.05 -7.40 -22.99
N LYS A 253 25.68 -6.23 -23.10
CA LYS A 253 27.07 -5.99 -22.71
C LYS A 253 27.19 -5.25 -21.39
N ASP A 254 26.96 -3.94 -21.42
CA ASP A 254 27.10 -3.03 -20.28
C ASP A 254 25.74 -2.55 -19.84
N ARG A 255 25.45 -2.55 -18.55
CA ARG A 255 24.27 -1.88 -17.97
C ARG A 255 24.69 -1.00 -16.83
N LEU A 256 24.52 0.31 -16.98
CA LEU A 256 24.62 1.28 -15.90
C LEU A 256 23.22 1.63 -15.41
N GLN A 257 23.01 1.68 -14.10
CA GLN A 257 21.79 2.13 -13.44
C GLN A 257 22.16 3.18 -12.39
N LEU A 258 21.46 4.31 -12.39
CA LEU A 258 21.69 5.42 -11.47
C LEU A 258 20.35 5.85 -10.88
N ASN A 259 20.31 6.04 -9.57
CA ASN A 259 19.21 6.69 -8.87
C ASN A 259 19.77 7.50 -7.69
N ILE A 260 19.71 8.83 -7.84
CA ILE A 260 20.30 9.81 -6.95
C ILE A 260 19.24 10.84 -6.63
N SER A 261 19.03 11.12 -5.35
CA SER A 261 18.16 12.19 -4.88
C SER A 261 18.96 13.13 -3.97
N GLN A 262 18.88 14.43 -4.23
CA GLN A 262 19.53 15.50 -3.49
C GLN A 262 18.46 16.38 -2.86
N SER A 263 18.34 16.34 -1.54
CA SER A 263 17.56 17.32 -0.79
C SER A 263 18.32 18.65 -0.75
N LEU A 264 17.63 19.75 -1.04
CA LEU A 264 18.13 21.11 -0.98
C LEU A 264 17.46 21.87 0.19
N ASN A 265 17.10 21.15 1.25
CA ASN A 265 16.37 21.66 2.42
C ASN A 265 15.08 22.38 1.99
N ASP A 266 14.86 23.61 2.46
CA ASP A 266 13.68 24.43 2.18
C ASP A 266 13.55 24.82 0.70
N PHE A 267 14.61 24.67 -0.10
CA PHE A 267 14.55 25.00 -1.53
C PHE A 267 13.91 23.88 -2.35
N GLY A 268 13.85 22.64 -1.87
CA GLY A 268 13.20 21.52 -2.56
C GLY A 268 14.08 20.28 -2.66
N SER A 269 13.85 19.46 -3.68
CA SER A 269 14.62 18.24 -3.97
C SER A 269 14.88 18.08 -5.46
N LEU A 270 16.11 17.73 -5.80
CA LEU A 270 16.54 17.32 -7.13
C LEU A 270 16.67 15.79 -7.15
N TYR A 271 16.24 15.15 -8.22
CA TYR A 271 16.50 13.73 -8.46
C TYR A 271 17.04 13.50 -9.87
N ILE A 272 17.86 12.47 -9.99
CA ILE A 272 18.44 11.98 -11.23
C ILE A 272 18.29 10.47 -11.21
N SER A 273 17.58 9.93 -12.20
CA SER A 273 17.42 8.50 -12.40
C SER A 273 17.76 8.15 -13.84
N GLY A 274 18.34 6.98 -14.08
CA GLY A 274 18.54 6.54 -15.44
C GLY A 274 19.20 5.18 -15.59
N THR A 275 19.12 4.68 -16.80
CA THR A 275 19.72 3.42 -17.23
C THR A 275 20.35 3.58 -18.61
N HIS A 276 21.54 3.02 -18.79
CA HIS A 276 22.21 2.98 -20.08
C HIS A 276 22.71 1.56 -20.34
N GLN A 277 22.24 0.96 -21.43
CA GLN A 277 22.47 -0.42 -21.82
C GLN A 277 23.14 -0.47 -23.19
N LYS A 278 24.32 -1.10 -23.25
CA LYS A 278 25.00 -1.42 -24.51
C LYS A 278 24.82 -2.88 -24.86
N TYR A 279 24.96 -3.18 -26.14
CA TYR A 279 24.86 -4.51 -26.69
C TYR A 279 26.15 -4.90 -27.41
N TRP A 280 26.42 -6.20 -27.49
CA TRP A 280 27.44 -6.73 -28.39
C TRP A 280 26.91 -6.75 -29.82
N ASN A 281 27.81 -6.65 -30.81
CA ASN A 281 27.49 -6.71 -32.24
C ASN A 281 26.59 -5.59 -32.81
N THR A 282 26.28 -4.55 -32.02
CA THR A 282 25.69 -3.29 -32.51
C THR A 282 26.33 -2.09 -31.81
N SER A 283 26.31 -0.93 -32.47
CA SER A 283 26.65 0.37 -31.87
C SER A 283 25.49 0.99 -31.10
N ASP A 284 24.28 0.46 -31.26
CA ASP A 284 23.06 1.00 -30.68
C ASP A 284 23.00 0.71 -29.18
N SER A 285 22.25 1.54 -28.45
CA SER A 285 22.12 1.43 -26.99
C SER A 285 20.73 1.84 -26.52
N ASP A 286 20.21 1.15 -25.52
CA ASP A 286 19.01 1.64 -24.81
C ASP A 286 19.45 2.63 -23.75
N THR A 287 18.88 3.82 -23.79
CA THR A 287 19.22 4.89 -22.88
C THR A 287 17.96 5.55 -22.37
N TRP A 288 17.78 5.55 -21.05
CA TRP A 288 16.72 6.27 -20.38
C TRP A 288 17.31 7.12 -19.27
N TYR A 289 17.11 8.43 -19.32
CA TYR A 289 17.53 9.36 -18.28
C TYR A 289 16.36 10.27 -17.91
N GLN A 290 16.17 10.48 -16.61
CA GLN A 290 15.21 11.42 -16.06
C GLN A 290 15.88 12.27 -15.00
N VAL A 291 15.73 13.59 -15.12
CA VAL A 291 16.17 14.57 -14.14
C VAL A 291 14.96 15.38 -13.74
N GLY A 292 14.71 15.54 -12.45
CA GLY A 292 13.61 16.35 -12.00
C GLY A 292 13.93 17.15 -10.75
N TYR A 293 13.34 18.33 -10.68
CA TYR A 293 13.41 19.22 -9.54
C TYR A 293 11.99 19.44 -9.05
N THR A 294 11.76 19.13 -7.79
CA THR A 294 10.47 19.32 -7.11
C THR A 294 10.67 20.25 -5.93
N SER A 295 9.75 21.17 -5.75
CA SER A 295 9.78 22.07 -4.61
C SER A 295 8.37 22.52 -4.27
N SER A 296 8.21 23.04 -3.06
CA SER A 296 6.94 23.56 -2.60
C SER A 296 7.14 24.87 -1.90
N TRP A 297 6.34 25.88 -2.26
CA TRP A 297 6.36 27.18 -1.62
C TRP A 297 4.96 27.51 -1.09
N VAL A 298 4.84 27.67 0.24
CA VAL A 298 3.59 28.06 0.91
C VAL A 298 2.41 27.12 0.55
N GLY A 299 2.67 25.82 0.41
CA GLY A 299 1.67 24.82 0.03
C GLY A 299 1.40 24.68 -1.48
N ILE A 300 2.01 25.51 -2.33
CA ILE A 300 2.01 25.36 -3.79
C ILE A 300 3.17 24.44 -4.17
N SER A 301 2.90 23.32 -4.81
CA SER A 301 3.95 22.41 -5.30
C SER A 301 4.23 22.68 -6.78
N TYR A 302 5.50 22.70 -7.14
CA TYR A 302 5.95 22.80 -8.52
C TYR A 302 7.05 21.78 -8.80
N SER A 303 6.98 21.16 -9.97
CA SER A 303 7.94 20.16 -10.41
C SER A 303 8.33 20.40 -11.86
N LEU A 304 9.63 20.50 -12.11
CA LEU A 304 10.22 20.53 -13.43
C LEU A 304 10.91 19.20 -13.68
N SER A 305 10.66 18.56 -14.80
CA SER A 305 11.26 17.28 -15.17
C SER A 305 11.74 17.29 -16.62
N PHE A 306 12.81 16.56 -16.86
CA PHE A 306 13.39 16.30 -18.17
C PHE A 306 13.57 14.80 -18.30
N SER A 307 13.06 14.22 -19.38
CA SER A 307 13.20 12.80 -19.72
C SER A 307 13.85 12.68 -21.09
N TRP A 308 14.76 11.73 -21.24
CA TRP A 308 15.34 11.32 -22.52
C TRP A 308 15.22 9.80 -22.60
N ASN A 309 14.54 9.32 -23.64
CA ASN A 309 14.42 7.92 -23.99
C ASN A 309 15.00 7.64 -25.39
N GLU A 310 15.74 6.55 -25.51
CA GLU A 310 16.34 6.04 -26.75
C GLU A 310 16.35 4.51 -26.66
N SER A 311 15.96 3.82 -27.72
CA SER A 311 15.82 2.37 -27.73
C SER A 311 16.40 1.76 -29.01
N VAL A 312 17.02 0.59 -28.89
CA VAL A 312 17.60 -0.15 -30.01
C VAL A 312 16.50 -0.59 -30.96
N GLY A 313 16.71 -0.35 -32.27
CA GLY A 313 15.77 -0.74 -33.31
C GLY A 313 14.63 0.27 -33.56
N ILE A 314 14.53 1.35 -32.78
CA ILE A 314 13.58 2.44 -33.00
C ILE A 314 14.37 3.69 -33.43
N PRO A 315 14.30 4.09 -34.71
CA PRO A 315 15.03 5.25 -35.20
C PRO A 315 14.32 6.52 -34.75
N ASP A 316 14.61 7.01 -33.55
CA ASP A 316 14.47 8.40 -33.07
C ASP A 316 14.72 8.47 -31.55
N ASN A 317 15.28 9.57 -31.07
CA ASN A 317 15.38 9.82 -29.63
C ASN A 317 14.29 10.77 -29.15
N GLU A 318 13.57 10.36 -28.12
CA GLU A 318 12.51 11.16 -27.55
C GLU A 318 13.03 11.91 -26.32
N ARG A 319 12.89 13.23 -26.33
CA ARG A 319 13.23 14.07 -25.18
C ARG A 319 12.02 14.89 -24.80
N ILE A 320 11.63 14.88 -23.54
CA ILE A 320 10.46 15.61 -23.03
C ILE A 320 10.88 16.47 -21.85
N VAL A 321 10.54 17.75 -21.90
CA VAL A 321 10.58 18.65 -20.75
C VAL A 321 9.16 18.85 -20.27
N GLY A 322 8.89 18.63 -18.99
CA GLY A 322 7.58 18.79 -18.36
C GLY A 322 7.64 19.67 -17.13
N LEU A 323 6.73 20.64 -17.05
CA LEU A 323 6.46 21.46 -15.86
C LEU A 323 5.08 21.11 -15.33
N ASN A 324 4.98 20.77 -14.05
CA ASN A 324 3.73 20.62 -13.33
C ASN A 324 3.69 21.59 -12.15
N VAL A 325 2.56 22.25 -11.97
CA VAL A 325 2.27 23.16 -10.85
C VAL A 325 0.93 22.79 -10.27
N SER A 326 0.84 22.65 -8.95
CA SER A 326 -0.41 22.41 -8.23
C SER A 326 -0.60 23.41 -7.10
N VAL A 327 -1.76 24.06 -7.10
CA VAL A 327 -2.14 25.14 -6.19
C VAL A 327 -3.40 24.71 -5.43
N PRO A 328 -3.25 24.23 -4.18
CA PRO A 328 -4.39 23.97 -3.31
C PRO A 328 -5.15 25.27 -2.97
N PHE A 329 -6.48 25.27 -3.09
CA PHE A 329 -7.30 26.47 -2.86
C PHE A 329 -7.37 26.88 -1.39
N ASN A 330 -7.13 25.97 -0.45
CA ASN A 330 -7.02 26.29 0.97
C ASN A 330 -5.89 27.30 1.30
N VAL A 331 -4.88 27.43 0.42
CA VAL A 331 -3.83 28.46 0.52
C VAL A 331 -4.42 29.86 0.27
N LEU A 332 -5.45 29.97 -0.57
CA LEU A 332 -6.12 31.21 -0.94
C LEU A 332 -7.18 31.66 0.09
N THR A 333 -7.80 30.72 0.82
CA THR A 333 -8.94 31.00 1.71
C THR A 333 -8.57 31.50 3.12
N LYS A 334 -7.29 31.72 3.44
CA LYS A 334 -6.76 32.08 4.79
C LYS A 334 -7.19 31.12 5.94
N ARG A 335 -7.92 30.04 5.64
CA ARG A 335 -8.42 29.02 6.58
C ARG A 335 -7.54 27.76 6.49
N ARG A 336 -6.26 27.92 6.83
CA ARG A 336 -5.20 26.90 6.62
C ARG A 336 -5.46 25.52 7.27
N TYR A 337 -6.44 25.38 8.17
CA TYR A 337 -6.64 24.17 8.98
C TYR A 337 -8.02 23.52 8.89
N THR A 338 -9.01 24.09 8.19
CA THR A 338 -10.37 23.51 8.13
C THR A 338 -10.69 23.04 6.71
N ARG A 339 -10.94 21.73 6.52
CA ARG A 339 -11.34 21.12 5.25
C ARG A 339 -12.85 20.91 5.14
N GLU A 340 -13.64 21.80 5.75
CA GLU A 340 -15.10 21.61 5.86
C GLU A 340 -15.80 21.79 4.52
N ASN A 341 -15.35 22.74 3.69
CA ASN A 341 -15.98 23.07 2.42
C ASN A 341 -15.34 22.37 1.22
N ALA A 342 -16.15 22.13 0.18
CA ALA A 342 -15.67 21.53 -1.07
C ALA A 342 -14.53 22.33 -1.72
N LEU A 343 -14.56 23.66 -1.60
CA LEU A 343 -13.51 24.55 -2.11
C LEU A 343 -12.17 24.39 -1.39
N ASP A 344 -12.17 24.12 -0.07
CA ASP A 344 -10.93 23.91 0.68
C ASP A 344 -10.27 22.55 0.35
N ARG A 345 -11.02 21.65 -0.30
CA ARG A 345 -10.57 20.35 -0.80
C ARG A 345 -10.27 20.35 -2.31
N ALA A 346 -10.37 21.51 -2.96
CA ALA A 346 -10.06 21.68 -4.37
C ALA A 346 -8.63 22.20 -4.57
N TYR A 347 -8.06 21.88 -5.72
CA TYR A 347 -6.76 22.38 -6.18
C TYR A 347 -6.84 22.70 -7.67
N ALA A 348 -6.08 23.71 -8.10
CA ALA A 348 -5.80 23.95 -9.51
C ALA A 348 -4.49 23.27 -9.89
N SER A 349 -4.41 22.72 -11.10
CA SER A 349 -3.20 22.15 -11.67
C SER A 349 -2.89 22.76 -13.02
N PHE A 350 -1.62 22.94 -13.32
CA PHE A 350 -1.13 23.36 -14.61
C PHE A 350 0.03 22.46 -15.05
N ASN A 351 -0.06 21.91 -16.25
CA ASN A 351 0.94 21.05 -16.85
C ASN A 351 1.37 21.65 -18.19
N ALA A 352 2.67 21.73 -18.44
CA ALA A 352 3.23 22.16 -19.71
C ALA A 352 4.34 21.22 -20.12
N ASN A 353 4.20 20.54 -21.25
CA ASN A 353 5.20 19.63 -21.78
C ASN A 353 5.65 20.07 -23.18
N ARG A 354 6.92 19.79 -23.50
CA ARG A 354 7.51 20.00 -24.81
C ARG A 354 8.41 18.83 -25.16
N ASN A 355 8.20 18.20 -26.32
CA ASN A 355 9.04 17.12 -26.80
C ASN A 355 10.09 17.55 -27.83
N SER A 356 11.02 16.64 -28.17
CA SER A 356 12.11 16.85 -29.14
C SER A 356 11.61 17.18 -30.54
N ASN A 357 10.43 16.67 -30.90
CA ASN A 357 9.77 16.93 -32.19
C ASN A 357 9.12 18.32 -32.25
N GLY A 358 9.28 19.13 -31.21
CA GLY A 358 8.74 20.49 -31.13
C GLY A 358 7.26 20.54 -30.75
N GLN A 359 6.66 19.39 -30.42
CA GLN A 359 5.27 19.32 -29.98
C GLN A 359 5.15 19.83 -28.56
N ASN A 360 4.15 20.67 -28.33
CA ASN A 360 3.88 21.28 -27.03
C ASN A 360 2.49 20.87 -26.57
N SER A 361 2.32 20.61 -25.27
CA SER A 361 1.02 20.37 -24.64
C SER A 361 0.89 21.20 -23.38
N TRP A 362 -0.19 21.96 -23.26
CA TRP A 362 -0.48 22.80 -22.10
C TRP A 362 -1.85 22.43 -21.56
N LEU A 363 -1.94 22.06 -20.29
CA LEU A 363 -3.18 21.58 -19.69
C LEU A 363 -3.39 22.27 -18.33
N ALA A 364 -4.48 23.02 -18.21
CA ALA A 364 -4.90 23.63 -16.95
C ALA A 364 -6.15 22.91 -16.44
N GLY A 365 -6.25 22.66 -15.14
CA GLY A 365 -7.37 21.93 -14.57
C GLY A 365 -7.65 22.25 -13.12
N VAL A 366 -8.80 21.77 -12.64
CA VAL A 366 -9.25 21.84 -11.26
C VAL A 366 -9.74 20.46 -10.83
N GLY A 367 -9.24 19.98 -9.70
CA GLY A 367 -9.68 18.73 -9.10
C GLY A 367 -9.91 18.86 -7.61
N GLY A 368 -10.51 17.84 -7.00
CA GLY A 368 -10.79 17.81 -5.58
C GLY A 368 -11.61 16.61 -5.14
N THR A 369 -12.10 16.64 -3.90
CA THR A 369 -12.99 15.62 -3.34
C THR A 369 -14.32 16.19 -2.84
N LEU A 370 -15.41 15.47 -3.14
CA LEU A 370 -16.79 15.78 -2.79
C LEU A 370 -17.38 14.71 -1.86
N LEU A 371 -18.64 14.93 -1.45
CA LEU A 371 -19.39 14.12 -0.49
C LEU A 371 -18.84 14.20 0.95
N GLU A 372 -19.69 13.82 1.91
CA GLU A 372 -19.37 13.82 3.34
C GLU A 372 -18.22 12.86 3.66
N GLY A 373 -18.18 11.70 2.99
CA GLY A 373 -17.12 10.69 3.16
C GLY A 373 -15.85 10.97 2.35
N HIS A 374 -15.77 12.10 1.65
CA HIS A 374 -14.64 12.47 0.78
C HIS A 374 -14.28 11.39 -0.26
N ASN A 375 -15.27 10.61 -0.65
CA ASN A 375 -15.12 9.38 -1.42
C ASN A 375 -15.47 9.57 -2.91
N LEU A 376 -15.75 10.80 -3.35
CA LEU A 376 -15.90 11.15 -4.77
C LEU A 376 -14.78 12.12 -5.15
N SER A 377 -13.79 11.66 -5.90
CA SER A 377 -12.77 12.52 -6.50
C SER A 377 -13.20 12.97 -7.89
N TYR A 378 -12.91 14.21 -8.25
CA TYR A 378 -13.15 14.73 -9.60
C TYR A 378 -11.92 15.48 -10.10
N HIS A 379 -11.72 15.51 -11.41
CA HIS A 379 -10.71 16.33 -12.07
C HIS A 379 -11.21 16.77 -13.44
N VAL A 380 -11.21 18.08 -13.68
CA VAL A 380 -11.60 18.67 -14.96
C VAL A 380 -10.42 19.50 -15.45
N SER A 381 -9.98 19.24 -16.68
CA SER A 381 -8.85 19.92 -17.29
C SER A 381 -9.11 20.25 -18.75
N GLN A 382 -8.54 21.37 -19.20
CA GLN A 382 -8.66 21.92 -20.53
C GLN A 382 -7.28 22.40 -20.98
N GLY A 383 -6.95 22.15 -22.23
CA GLY A 383 -5.64 22.40 -22.77
C GLY A 383 -5.60 22.52 -24.28
N ASP A 384 -4.38 22.66 -24.76
CA ASP A 384 -4.05 22.68 -26.18
C ASP A 384 -2.78 21.86 -26.39
N THR A 385 -2.79 21.02 -27.42
CA THR A 385 -1.64 20.25 -27.88
C THR A 385 -1.37 20.58 -29.34
N SER A 386 -0.10 20.69 -29.71
CA SER A 386 0.30 21.08 -31.07
C SER A 386 -0.12 20.09 -32.15
N ASN A 387 -0.34 18.82 -31.81
CA ASN A 387 -0.78 17.77 -32.74
C ASN A 387 -2.31 17.68 -32.82
N ASN A 388 -3.00 17.64 -31.68
CA ASN A 388 -4.45 17.38 -31.63
C ASN A 388 -5.29 18.64 -31.42
N GLY A 389 -4.67 19.83 -31.41
CA GLY A 389 -5.36 21.09 -31.12
C GLY A 389 -5.89 21.14 -29.68
N TYR A 390 -7.12 21.63 -29.52
CA TYR A 390 -7.76 21.70 -28.21
C TYR A 390 -7.99 20.31 -27.63
N THR A 391 -7.68 20.14 -26.35
CA THR A 391 -7.87 18.90 -25.59
C THR A 391 -8.56 19.20 -24.27
N GLY A 392 -9.38 18.30 -23.78
CA GLY A 392 -9.96 18.40 -22.45
C GLY A 392 -10.39 17.07 -21.90
N SER A 393 -10.35 16.96 -20.58
CA SER A 393 -10.77 15.75 -19.88
C SER A 393 -11.54 16.09 -18.62
N ALA A 394 -12.63 15.38 -18.37
CA ALA A 394 -13.39 15.44 -17.14
C ALA A 394 -13.52 14.03 -16.57
N THR A 395 -12.99 13.81 -15.38
CA THR A 395 -13.01 12.51 -14.70
C THR A 395 -13.67 12.63 -13.33
N ALA A 396 -14.40 11.58 -12.94
CA ALA A 396 -15.03 11.43 -11.65
C ALA A 396 -14.88 9.98 -11.18
N ASN A 397 -14.28 9.77 -10.02
CA ASN A 397 -14.12 8.46 -9.41
C ASN A 397 -14.79 8.42 -8.04
N TRP A 398 -15.74 7.50 -7.87
CA TRP A 398 -16.53 7.32 -6.67
C TRP A 398 -16.20 5.98 -5.99
N GLN A 399 -15.69 6.05 -4.76
CA GLN A 399 -15.49 4.90 -3.87
C GLN A 399 -16.76 4.70 -3.02
N ALA A 400 -17.67 3.87 -3.52
CA ALA A 400 -18.93 3.55 -2.84
C ALA A 400 -18.76 2.43 -1.79
N ALA A 401 -19.85 2.12 -1.08
CA ALA A 401 -19.88 1.05 -0.07
C ALA A 401 -19.62 -0.35 -0.65
N TYR A 402 -20.11 -0.58 -1.87
CA TYR A 402 -20.15 -1.91 -2.50
C TYR A 402 -19.32 -2.00 -3.78
N GLY A 403 -18.44 -1.03 -4.04
CA GLY A 403 -17.66 -0.96 -5.27
C GLY A 403 -17.06 0.41 -5.53
N THR A 404 -16.34 0.54 -6.64
CA THR A 404 -15.85 1.81 -7.15
C THR A 404 -16.35 2.03 -8.57
N LEU A 405 -16.74 3.27 -8.89
CA LEU A 405 -17.22 3.70 -10.19
C LEU A 405 -16.37 4.86 -10.68
N GLY A 406 -15.63 4.67 -11.77
CA GLY A 406 -14.93 5.71 -12.51
C GLY A 406 -15.70 6.06 -13.78
N VAL A 407 -15.81 7.34 -14.08
CA VAL A 407 -16.32 7.85 -15.35
C VAL A 407 -15.40 8.95 -15.82
N GLY A 408 -15.02 8.92 -17.09
CA GLY A 408 -14.18 9.93 -17.71
C GLY A 408 -14.67 10.26 -19.09
N TYR A 409 -14.59 11.54 -19.43
CA TYR A 409 -14.85 12.05 -20.75
C TYR A 409 -13.61 12.78 -21.21
N ASN A 410 -12.97 12.29 -22.26
CA ASN A 410 -11.84 12.93 -22.90
C ASN A 410 -12.28 13.38 -24.28
N TYR A 411 -11.82 14.54 -24.72
CA TYR A 411 -12.10 15.02 -26.05
C TYR A 411 -10.89 15.79 -26.58
N ASP A 412 -10.56 15.51 -27.81
CA ASP A 412 -9.58 16.21 -28.63
C ASP A 412 -10.27 16.70 -29.91
N ARG A 413 -9.54 17.37 -30.80
CA ARG A 413 -10.11 17.90 -32.05
C ARG A 413 -10.81 16.85 -32.92
N ASP A 414 -10.26 15.63 -32.96
CA ASP A 414 -10.66 14.59 -33.91
C ASP A 414 -11.34 13.38 -33.23
N GLN A 415 -11.28 13.26 -31.90
CA GLN A 415 -11.78 12.10 -31.16
C GLN A 415 -12.43 12.50 -29.84
N HIS A 416 -13.57 11.88 -29.53
CA HIS A 416 -14.26 12.01 -28.24
C HIS A 416 -14.41 10.62 -27.61
N ASP A 417 -13.85 10.45 -26.42
CA ASP A 417 -13.86 9.19 -25.69
C ASP A 417 -14.65 9.31 -24.39
N VAL A 418 -15.58 8.39 -24.19
CA VAL A 418 -16.25 8.20 -22.90
C VAL A 418 -15.75 6.89 -22.32
N ASN A 419 -15.02 6.95 -21.20
CA ASN A 419 -14.63 5.78 -20.44
C ASN A 419 -15.47 5.64 -19.17
N TRP A 420 -15.76 4.39 -18.81
CA TRP A 420 -16.44 4.05 -17.57
C TRP A 420 -15.84 2.77 -17.01
N GLN A 421 -15.63 2.73 -15.71
CA GLN A 421 -15.03 1.60 -14.99
C GLN A 421 -15.86 1.31 -13.75
N LEU A 422 -16.43 0.10 -13.69
CA LEU A 422 -17.04 -0.43 -12.47
C LEU A 422 -16.15 -1.54 -11.92
N SER A 423 -15.84 -1.50 -10.64
CA SER A 423 -15.11 -2.57 -9.97
C SER A 423 -15.64 -2.80 -8.56
N GLY A 424 -15.60 -4.04 -8.10
CA GLY A 424 -16.12 -4.43 -6.79
C GLY A 424 -15.70 -5.84 -6.43
N GLY A 425 -16.03 -6.25 -5.22
CA GLY A 425 -15.78 -7.58 -4.69
C GLY A 425 -17.07 -8.23 -4.21
N VAL A 426 -17.09 -9.55 -4.25
CA VAL A 426 -18.18 -10.38 -3.73
C VAL A 426 -17.58 -11.43 -2.83
N VAL A 427 -18.01 -11.48 -1.58
CA VAL A 427 -17.56 -12.47 -0.61
C VAL A 427 -18.72 -13.37 -0.21
N GLY A 428 -18.60 -14.66 -0.52
CA GLY A 428 -19.46 -15.72 -0.01
C GLY A 428 -18.93 -16.23 1.33
N HIS A 429 -19.75 -16.21 2.38
CA HIS A 429 -19.41 -16.70 3.71
C HIS A 429 -20.61 -17.42 4.36
N GLU A 430 -20.41 -18.02 5.54
CA GLU A 430 -21.44 -18.82 6.24
C GLU A 430 -22.77 -18.07 6.51
N ASN A 431 -22.75 -16.73 6.49
CA ASN A 431 -23.92 -15.89 6.76
C ASN A 431 -24.49 -15.23 5.49
N GLY A 432 -24.05 -15.64 4.30
CA GLY A 432 -24.57 -15.19 3.01
C GLY A 432 -23.51 -14.57 2.10
N ILE A 433 -23.94 -13.61 1.28
CA ILE A 433 -23.09 -12.90 0.31
C ILE A 433 -23.00 -11.45 0.73
N THR A 434 -21.79 -10.91 0.84
CA THR A 434 -21.54 -9.49 1.10
C THR A 434 -20.77 -8.88 -0.05
N LEU A 435 -21.28 -7.77 -0.58
CA LEU A 435 -20.61 -6.97 -1.61
C LEU A 435 -19.58 -6.04 -0.97
N SER A 436 -18.54 -5.71 -1.72
CA SER A 436 -17.44 -4.89 -1.23
C SER A 436 -16.81 -4.05 -2.33
N GLN A 437 -15.95 -3.12 -1.93
CA GLN A 437 -14.92 -2.59 -2.82
C GLN A 437 -14.00 -3.74 -3.33
N PRO A 438 -13.21 -3.53 -4.40
CA PRO A 438 -12.29 -4.54 -4.92
C PRO A 438 -11.43 -5.17 -3.82
N LEU A 439 -11.37 -6.50 -3.78
CA LEU A 439 -10.68 -7.24 -2.74
C LEU A 439 -9.17 -7.20 -2.96
N GLY A 440 -8.41 -7.01 -1.89
CA GLY A 440 -6.97 -7.28 -1.88
C GLY A 440 -6.69 -8.75 -1.57
N ASP A 441 -5.41 -9.07 -1.39
CA ASP A 441 -4.99 -10.44 -1.05
C ASP A 441 -5.52 -10.91 0.30
N THR A 442 -5.64 -10.00 1.28
CA THR A 442 -6.03 -10.33 2.65
C THR A 442 -7.11 -9.37 3.13
N ASN A 443 -8.21 -9.93 3.60
CA ASN A 443 -9.47 -9.23 3.79
C ASN A 443 -10.03 -9.48 5.20
N VAL A 444 -10.84 -8.55 5.70
CA VAL A 444 -11.57 -8.74 6.97
C VAL A 444 -13.07 -8.65 6.73
N LEU A 445 -13.79 -9.71 7.08
CA LEU A 445 -15.25 -9.76 7.10
C LEU A 445 -15.75 -9.21 8.43
N ILE A 446 -16.46 -8.10 8.37
CA ILE A 446 -17.10 -7.46 9.52
C ILE A 446 -18.49 -8.04 9.67
N LYS A 447 -18.80 -8.54 10.87
CA LYS A 447 -20.09 -9.09 11.25
C LYS A 447 -20.64 -8.30 12.44
N ALA A 448 -21.63 -7.45 12.18
CA ALA A 448 -22.33 -6.64 13.18
C ALA A 448 -23.85 -6.74 12.94
N PRO A 449 -24.49 -7.90 13.22
CA PRO A 449 -25.84 -8.20 12.76
C PRO A 449 -26.87 -7.10 13.12
N GLY A 450 -27.58 -6.58 12.12
CA GLY A 450 -28.59 -5.53 12.30
C GLY A 450 -28.06 -4.12 12.54
N ALA A 451 -26.73 -3.91 12.59
CA ALA A 451 -26.12 -2.59 12.53
C ALA A 451 -25.86 -2.21 11.07
N GLY A 452 -26.91 -1.81 10.34
CA GLY A 452 -26.80 -1.40 8.93
C GLY A 452 -26.45 0.07 8.74
N GLY A 453 -25.68 0.38 7.69
CA GLY A 453 -25.28 1.76 7.35
C GLY A 453 -24.22 2.36 8.27
N VAL A 454 -23.49 1.53 9.02
CA VAL A 454 -22.46 1.96 9.97
C VAL A 454 -21.11 2.06 9.27
N ARG A 455 -20.45 3.21 9.41
CA ARG A 455 -19.10 3.44 8.89
C ARG A 455 -18.05 2.70 9.70
N ILE A 456 -16.97 2.33 9.02
CA ILE A 456 -15.79 1.74 9.64
C ILE A 456 -14.72 2.84 9.77
N GLU A 457 -14.14 3.00 10.95
CA GLU A 457 -13.11 4.02 11.19
C GLU A 457 -11.89 3.79 10.27
N ASN A 458 -11.28 4.89 9.81
CA ASN A 458 -10.10 4.90 8.94
C ASN A 458 -10.29 4.15 7.60
N GLN A 459 -11.54 3.92 7.18
CA GLN A 459 -11.89 3.26 5.93
C GLN A 459 -12.82 4.14 5.08
N THR A 460 -12.30 4.65 3.96
CA THR A 460 -13.05 5.55 3.09
C THR A 460 -14.16 4.81 2.34
N GLY A 461 -15.39 5.29 2.49
CA GLY A 461 -16.54 4.80 1.73
C GLY A 461 -17.06 3.43 2.14
N ILE A 462 -16.49 2.74 3.15
CA ILE A 462 -16.95 1.42 3.59
C ILE A 462 -18.04 1.57 4.65
N LEU A 463 -19.20 0.95 4.38
CA LEU A 463 -20.33 0.89 5.30
C LEU A 463 -20.84 -0.55 5.43
N THR A 464 -21.42 -0.89 6.57
CA THR A 464 -22.16 -2.13 6.73
C THR A 464 -23.41 -2.16 5.86
N ASP A 465 -23.67 -3.31 5.26
CA ASP A 465 -24.87 -3.57 4.49
C ASP A 465 -26.12 -3.57 5.38
N TRP A 466 -27.29 -3.70 4.76
CA TRP A 466 -28.57 -3.75 5.45
C TRP A 466 -28.71 -4.90 6.47
N ARG A 467 -27.86 -5.93 6.40
CA ARG A 467 -27.78 -7.04 7.38
C ARG A 467 -26.76 -6.77 8.48
N GLY A 468 -25.92 -5.75 8.33
CA GLY A 468 -24.83 -5.43 9.25
C GLY A 468 -23.49 -6.08 8.90
N TYR A 469 -23.26 -6.41 7.63
CA TYR A 469 -22.00 -7.00 7.16
C TYR A 469 -21.24 -6.04 6.25
N ALA A 470 -19.91 -6.00 6.38
CA ALA A 470 -19.03 -5.28 5.47
C ALA A 470 -17.77 -6.11 5.22
N VAL A 471 -17.06 -5.81 4.14
CA VAL A 471 -15.73 -6.37 3.91
C VAL A 471 -14.74 -5.22 3.81
N MET A 472 -13.70 -5.29 4.62
CA MET A 472 -12.53 -4.43 4.52
C MET A 472 -11.55 -5.07 3.53
N PRO A 473 -11.27 -4.42 2.39
CA PRO A 473 -10.53 -5.02 1.27
C PRO A 473 -9.02 -5.14 1.51
N TYR A 474 -8.48 -4.44 2.52
CA TYR A 474 -7.06 -4.44 2.82
C TYR A 474 -6.83 -4.67 4.30
N ALA A 475 -6.03 -5.70 4.64
CA ALA A 475 -5.55 -5.91 5.99
C ALA A 475 -4.06 -6.26 5.96
N THR A 476 -3.33 -5.77 6.95
CA THR A 476 -1.90 -6.06 7.10
C THR A 476 -1.69 -7.49 7.60
N VAL A 477 -0.98 -8.29 6.83
CA VAL A 477 -0.72 -9.70 7.15
C VAL A 477 0.21 -9.86 8.34
N TYR A 478 -0.03 -10.86 9.17
CA TYR A 478 0.74 -11.20 10.38
C TYR A 478 0.83 -10.07 11.42
N ARG A 479 -0.13 -9.14 11.39
CA ARG A 479 -0.18 -7.97 12.27
C ARG A 479 -1.56 -7.74 12.86
N TYR A 480 -1.61 -7.00 13.97
CA TYR A 480 -2.87 -6.55 14.56
C TYR A 480 -3.50 -5.48 13.66
N ASN A 481 -4.69 -5.78 13.17
CA ASN A 481 -5.54 -4.84 12.47
C ASN A 481 -6.66 -4.45 13.43
N ARG A 482 -6.72 -3.16 13.80
CA ARG A 482 -7.81 -2.61 14.62
C ARG A 482 -8.97 -2.26 13.70
N ILE A 483 -10.11 -2.90 13.93
CA ILE A 483 -11.38 -2.61 13.24
C ILE A 483 -12.29 -1.95 14.24
N ALA A 484 -12.76 -0.75 13.94
CA ALA A 484 -13.67 -0.01 14.79
C ALA A 484 -14.88 0.48 14.02
N LEU A 485 -16.05 0.32 14.62
CA LEU A 485 -17.31 0.84 14.10
C LEU A 485 -17.49 2.28 14.59
N ASP A 486 -17.78 3.19 13.67
CA ASP A 486 -18.06 4.59 14.01
C ASP A 486 -19.46 4.72 14.63
N THR A 487 -19.48 4.88 15.95
CA THR A 487 -20.72 4.98 16.74
C THR A 487 -21.56 6.23 16.40
N ASN A 488 -20.96 7.26 15.78
CA ASN A 488 -21.71 8.45 15.36
C ASN A 488 -22.63 8.17 14.16
N THR A 489 -22.32 7.11 13.39
CA THR A 489 -23.11 6.69 12.23
C THR A 489 -24.13 5.60 12.57
N MET A 490 -24.13 5.11 13.82
CA MET A 490 -25.12 4.14 14.27
C MET A 490 -26.49 4.79 14.44
N GLY A 491 -27.54 4.06 14.06
CA GLY A 491 -28.91 4.49 14.32
C GLY A 491 -29.20 4.61 15.81
N ASN A 492 -30.20 5.43 16.17
CA ASN A 492 -30.52 5.71 17.57
C ASN A 492 -30.95 4.48 18.40
N SER A 493 -31.38 3.42 17.72
CA SER A 493 -31.83 2.15 18.29
C SER A 493 -30.79 1.03 18.16
N ILE A 494 -29.54 1.36 17.84
CA ILE A 494 -28.44 0.41 17.69
C ILE A 494 -27.35 0.79 18.69
N ASP A 495 -26.83 -0.21 19.38
CA ASP A 495 -25.66 -0.06 20.23
C ASP A 495 -24.78 -1.31 20.09
N VAL A 496 -23.55 -1.21 20.57
CA VAL A 496 -22.57 -2.30 20.51
C VAL A 496 -21.85 -2.42 21.85
N GLU A 497 -21.69 -3.65 22.34
CA GLU A 497 -20.98 -3.88 23.60
C GLU A 497 -19.49 -3.52 23.50
N LYS A 498 -18.90 -3.82 22.35
CA LYS A 498 -17.54 -3.43 21.98
C LYS A 498 -17.58 -2.87 20.58
N ASN A 499 -17.27 -1.59 20.40
CA ASN A 499 -17.17 -0.97 19.09
C ASN A 499 -15.81 -1.21 18.41
N ILE A 500 -14.86 -1.86 19.07
CA ILE A 500 -13.52 -2.16 18.57
C ILE A 500 -13.25 -3.67 18.64
N SER A 501 -12.74 -4.22 17.54
CA SER A 501 -12.23 -5.58 17.42
C SER A 501 -10.81 -5.56 16.84
N SER A 502 -9.99 -6.56 17.18
CA SER A 502 -8.63 -6.68 16.65
C SER A 502 -8.41 -8.08 16.09
N VAL A 503 -7.89 -8.17 14.87
CA VAL A 503 -7.63 -9.44 14.18
C VAL A 503 -6.21 -9.50 13.64
N VAL A 504 -5.66 -10.72 13.51
CA VAL A 504 -4.33 -10.98 12.97
C VAL A 504 -4.43 -11.97 11.81
N PRO A 505 -4.56 -11.49 10.55
CA PRO A 505 -4.75 -12.36 9.41
C PRO A 505 -3.43 -12.89 8.85
N THR A 506 -3.42 -14.10 8.29
CA THR A 506 -2.31 -14.60 7.46
C THR A 506 -2.48 -14.11 6.02
N GLN A 507 -1.43 -14.26 5.19
CA GLN A 507 -1.53 -13.92 3.76
C GLN A 507 -2.61 -14.76 3.08
N GLY A 508 -3.50 -14.12 2.32
CA GLY A 508 -4.62 -14.78 1.65
C GLY A 508 -5.86 -15.02 2.52
N ALA A 509 -5.82 -14.63 3.81
CA ALA A 509 -6.92 -14.94 4.73
C ALA A 509 -8.09 -13.97 4.60
N LEU A 510 -9.31 -14.51 4.79
CA LEU A 510 -10.52 -13.76 5.09
C LEU A 510 -10.87 -13.97 6.56
N VAL A 511 -10.52 -13.01 7.42
CA VAL A 511 -10.73 -13.14 8.88
C VAL A 511 -11.99 -12.42 9.30
N ARG A 512 -12.73 -12.98 10.27
CA ARG A 512 -13.97 -12.40 10.77
C ARG A 512 -13.72 -11.49 11.98
N ALA A 513 -14.22 -10.26 11.92
CA ALA A 513 -14.35 -9.36 13.06
C ALA A 513 -15.82 -9.35 13.53
N ASN A 514 -16.09 -9.94 14.70
CA ASN A 514 -17.44 -10.03 15.25
C ASN A 514 -17.73 -8.85 16.20
N PHE A 515 -18.89 -8.25 16.05
CA PHE A 515 -19.41 -7.18 16.90
C PHE A 515 -20.79 -7.59 17.42
N ASP A 516 -20.92 -7.67 18.74
CA ASP A 516 -22.18 -8.02 19.39
C ASP A 516 -23.05 -6.76 19.50
N THR A 517 -24.01 -6.68 18.57
CA THR A 517 -24.96 -5.58 18.42
C THR A 517 -26.19 -5.79 19.30
N ARG A 518 -26.68 -4.71 19.90
CA ARG A 518 -27.92 -4.65 20.68
C ARG A 518 -28.89 -3.74 19.94
N ILE A 519 -30.04 -4.30 19.53
CA ILE A 519 -31.06 -3.57 18.77
C ILE A 519 -32.25 -3.30 19.69
N GLY A 520 -32.59 -2.03 19.89
CA GLY A 520 -33.69 -1.61 20.75
C GLY A 520 -33.46 -0.22 21.33
N VAL A 521 -34.24 0.16 22.33
CA VAL A 521 -34.13 1.49 22.94
C VAL A 521 -32.92 1.53 23.88
N ARG A 522 -32.17 2.64 23.83
CA ARG A 522 -31.21 3.00 24.88
C ARG A 522 -31.96 3.75 25.98
N ALA A 523 -32.09 3.12 27.14
CA ALA A 523 -32.90 3.65 28.25
C ALA A 523 -32.04 3.84 29.50
N LEU A 524 -32.18 5.01 30.13
CA LEU A 524 -31.66 5.26 31.47
C LEU A 524 -32.84 5.20 32.44
N ILE A 525 -32.91 4.14 33.23
CA ILE A 525 -34.04 3.83 34.10
C ILE A 525 -33.62 4.07 35.55
N THR A 526 -34.24 5.04 36.21
CA THR A 526 -34.06 5.24 37.65
C THR A 526 -34.96 4.27 38.41
N VAL A 527 -34.37 3.28 39.06
CA VAL A 527 -35.10 2.25 39.80
C VAL A 527 -35.13 2.61 41.28
N THR A 528 -36.33 2.59 41.87
CA THR A 528 -36.51 2.89 43.30
C THR A 528 -37.29 1.78 44.00
N GLN A 529 -36.93 1.50 45.26
CA GLN A 529 -37.63 0.58 46.15
C GLN A 529 -38.05 1.32 47.41
N GLY A 530 -39.36 1.36 47.71
CA GLY A 530 -39.88 2.06 48.89
C GLY A 530 -39.53 3.55 48.95
N GLY A 531 -39.39 4.20 47.78
CA GLY A 531 -39.00 5.62 47.67
C GLY A 531 -37.50 5.91 47.80
N LYS A 532 -36.65 4.87 47.95
CA LYS A 532 -35.18 5.01 47.96
C LYS A 532 -34.57 4.38 46.71
N PRO A 533 -33.43 4.90 46.20
CA PRO A 533 -32.69 4.26 45.12
C PRO A 533 -32.27 2.84 45.49
N VAL A 534 -32.28 1.92 44.52
CA VAL A 534 -31.65 0.61 44.71
C VAL A 534 -30.12 0.75 44.91
N PRO A 535 -29.48 -0.19 45.63
CA PRO A 535 -28.06 -0.08 45.96
C PRO A 535 -27.16 -0.01 44.71
N PHE A 536 -26.10 0.80 44.80
CA PHE A 536 -25.04 0.84 43.80
C PHE A 536 -24.39 -0.54 43.61
N GLY A 537 -24.08 -0.89 42.35
CA GLY A 537 -23.46 -2.18 42.00
C GLY A 537 -24.42 -3.37 41.97
N SER A 538 -25.73 -3.15 42.17
CA SER A 538 -26.72 -4.21 41.99
C SER A 538 -26.72 -4.70 40.53
N LEU A 539 -26.74 -6.01 40.33
CA LEU A 539 -26.86 -6.62 39.00
C LEU A 539 -28.30 -6.49 38.52
N VAL A 540 -28.46 -6.02 37.29
CA VAL A 540 -29.77 -5.91 36.64
C VAL A 540 -29.81 -6.85 35.45
N ARG A 541 -30.88 -7.63 35.33
CA ARG A 541 -31.14 -8.48 34.18
C ARG A 541 -32.54 -8.20 33.66
N GLU A 542 -32.65 -7.89 32.38
CA GLU A 542 -33.94 -7.83 31.70
C GLU A 542 -34.37 -9.27 31.33
N ASN A 543 -35.59 -9.66 31.71
CA ASN A 543 -36.04 -11.05 31.65
C ASN A 543 -36.30 -11.58 30.24
N SER A 544 -36.76 -10.73 29.31
CA SER A 544 -37.19 -11.17 27.97
C SER A 544 -36.04 -11.36 26.98
N THR A 545 -35.06 -10.47 27.02
CA THR A 545 -33.89 -10.39 26.14
C THR A 545 -32.62 -10.94 26.79
N GLY A 546 -32.60 -11.02 28.13
CA GLY A 546 -31.42 -11.42 28.89
C GLY A 546 -30.33 -10.35 28.97
N ILE A 547 -30.61 -9.11 28.56
CA ILE A 547 -29.67 -7.99 28.68
C ILE A 547 -29.30 -7.79 30.15
N THR A 548 -28.00 -7.71 30.43
CA THR A 548 -27.47 -7.45 31.76
C THR A 548 -26.89 -6.05 31.86
N SER A 549 -27.08 -5.41 33.01
CA SER A 549 -26.49 -4.12 33.34
C SER A 549 -26.22 -4.04 34.84
N MET A 550 -25.74 -2.90 35.32
CA MET A 550 -25.50 -2.63 36.73
C MET A 550 -26.15 -1.31 37.13
N VAL A 551 -26.58 -1.24 38.39
CA VAL A 551 -27.07 -0.01 39.01
C VAL A 551 -25.88 0.92 39.29
N GLY A 552 -25.90 2.10 38.69
CA GLY A 552 -24.97 3.20 38.99
C GLY A 552 -25.45 4.07 40.14
N ASP A 553 -24.98 5.33 40.15
CA ASP A 553 -25.38 6.30 41.16
C ASP A 553 -26.88 6.61 41.09
N ASP A 554 -27.49 6.97 42.22
CA ASP A 554 -28.92 7.31 42.35
C ASP A 554 -29.90 6.24 41.84
N GLY A 555 -29.49 4.96 41.78
CA GLY A 555 -30.36 3.88 41.32
C GLY A 555 -30.55 3.85 39.80
N GLN A 556 -29.69 4.52 39.04
CA GLN A 556 -29.77 4.58 37.58
C GLN A 556 -29.25 3.31 36.92
N VAL A 557 -29.99 2.82 35.93
CA VAL A 557 -29.64 1.64 35.14
C VAL A 557 -29.62 2.03 33.67
N TYR A 558 -28.48 1.91 33.02
CA TYR A 558 -28.40 2.06 31.56
C TYR A 558 -28.65 0.71 30.89
N LEU A 559 -29.71 0.62 30.10
CA LEU A 559 -30.01 -0.53 29.26
C LEU A 559 -29.84 -0.16 27.81
N SER A 560 -29.18 -1.05 27.09
CA SER A 560 -28.87 -0.90 25.69
C SER A 560 -29.56 -2.02 24.89
N GLY A 561 -30.41 -1.64 23.93
CA GLY A 561 -31.23 -2.58 23.17
C GLY A 561 -32.49 -3.07 23.91
N ALA A 562 -33.02 -2.27 24.83
CA ALA A 562 -34.20 -2.65 25.60
C ALA A 562 -35.47 -2.72 24.72
N PRO A 563 -36.35 -3.72 24.91
CA PRO A 563 -37.67 -3.72 24.30
C PRO A 563 -38.53 -2.58 24.87
N LEU A 564 -39.59 -2.19 24.15
CA LEU A 564 -40.48 -1.09 24.57
C LEU A 564 -41.19 -1.36 25.91
N SER A 565 -41.29 -2.60 26.35
CA SER A 565 -41.82 -2.96 27.66
C SER A 565 -41.17 -4.24 28.14
N GLY A 566 -40.91 -4.36 29.45
CA GLY A 566 -40.27 -5.52 30.02
C GLY A 566 -40.18 -5.47 31.53
N GLU A 567 -39.47 -6.45 32.08
CA GLU A 567 -39.24 -6.62 33.52
C GLU A 567 -37.74 -6.67 33.81
N LEU A 568 -37.33 -5.88 34.80
CA LEU A 568 -35.96 -5.84 35.30
C LEU A 568 -35.89 -6.59 36.61
N LEU A 569 -35.16 -7.69 36.63
CA LEU A 569 -34.73 -8.36 37.84
C LEU A 569 -33.47 -7.65 38.36
N VAL A 570 -33.61 -6.97 39.50
CA VAL A 570 -32.50 -6.30 40.19
C VAL A 570 -32.10 -7.13 41.40
N GLN A 571 -30.82 -7.49 41.51
CA GLN A 571 -30.29 -8.34 42.58
C GLN A 571 -28.99 -7.74 43.16
N TRP A 572 -28.94 -7.56 44.47
CA TRP A 572 -27.76 -7.05 45.21
C TRP A 572 -27.22 -8.02 46.27
N GLY A 573 -27.84 -9.19 46.42
CA GLY A 573 -27.36 -10.26 47.30
C GLY A 573 -28.08 -11.57 47.03
N ASP A 574 -27.69 -12.62 47.76
CA ASP A 574 -28.20 -13.99 47.54
C ASP A 574 -29.52 -14.29 48.27
N GLY A 575 -29.94 -13.42 49.20
CA GLY A 575 -31.17 -13.59 49.97
C GLY A 575 -32.44 -13.27 49.18
N ALA A 576 -33.56 -13.88 49.56
CA ALA A 576 -34.87 -13.61 48.93
C ALA A 576 -35.32 -12.14 49.04
N ASN A 577 -34.85 -11.42 50.07
CA ASN A 577 -35.12 -10.00 50.30
C ASN A 577 -34.08 -9.07 49.63
N SER A 578 -33.08 -9.64 48.95
CA SER A 578 -31.98 -8.91 48.30
C SER A 578 -32.17 -8.82 46.78
N ARG A 579 -33.42 -8.94 46.33
CA ARG A 579 -33.85 -8.84 44.93
C ARG A 579 -35.22 -8.17 44.81
N CYS A 580 -35.45 -7.47 43.70
CA CYS A 580 -36.72 -6.86 43.36
C CYS A 580 -36.97 -6.90 41.85
N ILE A 581 -38.23 -6.76 41.43
CA ILE A 581 -38.65 -6.73 40.02
C ILE A 581 -39.23 -5.35 39.72
N ALA A 582 -38.70 -4.67 38.70
CA ALA A 582 -39.22 -3.40 38.21
C ALA A 582 -39.81 -3.56 36.81
N HIS A 583 -41.07 -3.18 36.64
CA HIS A 583 -41.73 -3.16 35.34
C HIS A 583 -41.51 -1.80 34.69
N TYR A 584 -41.24 -1.79 33.39
CA TYR A 584 -41.04 -0.54 32.65
C TYR A 584 -41.78 -0.55 31.32
N VAL A 585 -42.20 0.65 30.89
CA VAL A 585 -42.85 0.89 29.60
C VAL A 585 -42.24 2.15 29.00
N LEU A 586 -41.69 2.02 27.80
CA LEU A 586 -41.07 3.07 27.01
C LEU A 586 -42.05 3.53 25.91
N PRO A 587 -42.19 4.84 25.68
CA PRO A 587 -42.95 5.35 24.54
C PRO A 587 -42.40 4.85 23.20
N LYS A 588 -43.25 4.61 22.20
CA LYS A 588 -42.80 4.21 20.85
C LYS A 588 -41.80 5.21 20.22
N GLN A 589 -41.89 6.49 20.58
CA GLN A 589 -41.00 7.55 20.13
C GLN A 589 -39.56 7.38 20.64
N SER A 590 -39.35 6.59 21.70
CA SER A 590 -38.02 6.30 22.26
C SER A 590 -37.08 5.61 21.28
N LEU A 591 -37.60 4.92 20.26
CA LEU A 591 -36.78 4.33 19.19
C LEU A 591 -36.06 5.37 18.32
N GLN A 592 -36.54 6.62 18.31
CA GLN A 592 -35.91 7.72 17.56
C GLN A 592 -35.04 8.63 18.43
N GLN A 593 -35.06 8.45 19.75
CA GLN A 593 -34.27 9.24 20.69
C GLN A 593 -32.92 8.57 20.94
N ALA A 594 -31.88 9.38 21.19
CA ALA A 594 -30.55 8.85 21.50
C ALA A 594 -30.56 8.06 22.82
N VAL A 595 -31.17 8.62 23.87
CA VAL A 595 -31.40 7.96 25.16
C VAL A 595 -32.75 8.42 25.71
N THR A 596 -33.57 7.50 26.19
CA THR A 596 -34.81 7.81 26.92
C THR A 596 -34.62 7.64 28.41
N VAL A 597 -35.00 8.64 29.19
CA VAL A 597 -34.94 8.59 30.66
C VAL A 597 -36.34 8.31 31.21
N ILE A 598 -36.46 7.29 32.07
CA ILE A 598 -37.72 6.97 32.78
C ILE A 598 -37.43 6.58 34.23
N SER A 599 -38.47 6.49 35.05
CA SER A 599 -38.38 5.95 36.41
C SER A 599 -39.27 4.73 36.55
N ALA A 600 -38.79 3.73 37.29
CA ALA A 600 -39.52 2.50 37.57
C ALA A 600 -39.50 2.19 39.07
N VAL A 601 -40.62 1.67 39.58
CA VAL A 601 -40.73 1.25 40.98
C VAL A 601 -40.53 -0.25 41.04
N CYS A 602 -39.65 -0.68 41.94
CA CYS A 602 -39.31 -2.08 42.16
C CYS A 602 -40.16 -2.68 43.29
N THR A 603 -40.76 -3.84 43.05
CA THR A 603 -41.53 -4.60 44.04
C THR A 603 -40.83 -5.91 44.40
N HIS A 604 -41.12 -6.48 45.56
CA HIS A 604 -40.54 -7.76 45.94
C HIS A 604 -41.17 -8.91 45.12
N PRO A 605 -40.38 -9.91 44.70
CA PRO A 605 -40.93 -11.09 44.05
C PRO A 605 -41.73 -11.90 45.07
N GLY A 606 -43.03 -11.61 45.18
CA GLY A 606 -43.95 -12.24 46.13
C GLY A 606 -45.02 -11.33 46.74
N SER A 607 -45.07 -10.04 46.38
CA SER A 607 -46.10 -9.08 46.80
C SER A 607 -47.08 -8.73 45.70
#